data_AF-A0A0X3TM87-F1
#
_entry.id   AF-A0A0X3TM87-F1
#
_cell.length_a   1.000
_cell.length_b   1.000
_cell.length_c   1.000
_cell.angle_alpha   90.00
_cell.angle_beta   90.00
_cell.angle_gamma   90.00
#
_symmetry.space_group_name_H-M   'P 1'
#
loop_
_entity.id
_entity.type
_entity.pdbx_description
1 polymer ?
#
loop_
_entity_poly.entity_id
_entity_poly.type
_entity_poly.pdbx_seq_one_letter_code
_entity_poly.pdbx_strand_id
1 'polypeptide(L)'
;MTDVATLIYLPLAALALGAVAGFVSGRWLGLRSLLVLIGLTSAAALVLIVILATIGEGEEKQAFAPFVWLTGGVLPFLFTAVMGGVGGRSLAARADA
;
A
#
# COMPACT_ATOMS: atom_id res chain seq x y z
N MET A 1 6.72 -12.09 -19.35
CA MET A 1 5.46 -12.84 -19.17
C MET A 1 5.20 -12.88 -17.67
N THR A 2 4.48 -11.90 -17.12
CA THR A 2 3.96 -12.00 -15.75
C THR A 2 2.81 -12.98 -15.80
N ASP A 3 3.00 -14.15 -15.21
CA ASP A 3 2.01 -15.21 -15.17
C ASP A 3 0.75 -14.70 -14.45
N VAL A 4 -0.44 -15.16 -14.86
CA VAL A 4 -1.71 -14.79 -14.19
C VAL A 4 -1.63 -15.06 -12.69
N ALA A 5 -0.87 -16.08 -12.29
CA ALA A 5 -0.55 -16.40 -10.91
C ALA A 5 0.08 -15.22 -10.13
N THR A 6 1.04 -14.49 -10.72
CA THR A 6 1.68 -13.32 -10.06
C THR A 6 0.68 -12.20 -9.75
N LEU A 7 -0.37 -12.04 -10.57
CA LEU A 7 -1.40 -11.02 -10.34
C LEU A 7 -2.38 -11.44 -9.22
N ILE A 8 -2.62 -12.75 -9.04
CA ILE A 8 -3.48 -13.28 -7.97
C ILE A 8 -2.85 -13.09 -6.59
N TYR A 9 -1.53 -13.24 -6.48
CA TYR A 9 -0.82 -13.10 -5.20
C TYR A 9 -0.46 -11.65 -4.85
N LEU A 10 -0.58 -10.71 -5.78
CA LEU A 10 -0.24 -9.30 -5.56
C LEU A 10 -0.96 -8.69 -4.34
N PRO A 11 -2.29 -8.85 -4.16
CA PRO A 11 -2.99 -8.36 -2.97
C PRO A 11 -2.47 -8.96 -1.68
N LEU A 12 -2.20 -10.27 -1.66
CA LEU A 12 -1.70 -10.96 -0.47
C LEU A 12 -0.29 -10.47 -0.10
N ALA A 13 0.59 -10.30 -1.09
CA ALA A 13 1.91 -9.76 -0.89
C ALA A 13 1.85 -8.31 -0.37
N ALA A 14 1.00 -7.47 -0.97
CA ALA A 14 0.79 -6.09 -0.56
C ALA A 14 0.25 -5.98 0.88
N LEU A 15 -0.70 -6.83 1.26
CA LEU A 15 -1.22 -6.91 2.63
C LEU A 15 -0.10 -7.29 3.62
N ALA A 16 0.68 -8.32 3.31
CA ALA A 16 1.75 -8.78 4.19
C ALA A 16 2.85 -7.71 4.36
N LEU A 17 3.30 -7.13 3.24
CA LEU A 17 4.32 -6.09 3.24
C LEU A 17 3.83 -4.82 3.93
N GLY A 18 2.58 -4.41 3.68
CA GLY A 18 1.96 -3.25 4.33
C GLY A 18 1.88 -3.45 5.84
N ALA A 19 1.38 -4.60 6.30
CA ALA A 19 1.29 -4.92 7.72
C ALA A 19 2.66 -4.86 8.41
N VAL A 20 3.67 -5.49 7.82
CA VAL A 20 5.05 -5.49 8.36
C VAL A 20 5.64 -4.09 8.35
N ALA A 21 5.58 -3.36 7.23
CA ALA A 21 6.14 -2.02 7.12
C ALA A 21 5.47 -1.01 8.08
N GLY A 22 4.14 -1.08 8.17
CA GLY A 22 3.35 -0.29 9.12
C GLY A 22 3.74 -0.60 10.56
N PHE A 23 3.75 -1.88 10.93
CA PHE A 23 4.13 -2.34 12.26
C PHE A 23 5.54 -1.88 12.64
N VAL A 24 6.51 -2.09 11.74
CA VAL A 24 7.90 -1.70 11.97
C VAL A 24 8.01 -0.18 12.15
N SER A 25 7.34 0.58 11.30
CA SER A 25 7.33 2.04 11.39
C SER A 25 6.72 2.51 12.71
N GLY A 26 5.57 1.97 13.09
CA GLY A 26 4.88 2.33 14.32
C GLY A 26 5.63 1.91 15.59
N ARG A 27 6.29 0.74 15.59
CA ARG A 27 6.93 0.18 16.79
C ARG A 27 8.31 0.78 17.07
N TRP A 28 9.13 1.01 16.04
CA TRP A 28 10.55 1.36 16.22
C TRP A 28 10.94 2.72 15.62
N LEU A 29 10.30 3.15 14.53
CA LEU A 29 10.70 4.37 13.81
C LEU A 29 9.89 5.61 14.24
N GLY A 30 8.75 5.41 14.92
CA GLY A 30 7.91 6.46 15.46
C GLY A 30 6.78 6.92 14.54
N LEU A 31 6.00 7.92 14.98
CA LEU A 31 4.81 8.38 14.25
C LEU A 31 5.16 9.05 12.92
N ARG A 32 6.28 9.78 12.86
CA ARG A 32 6.68 10.52 11.65
C ARG A 32 6.96 9.59 10.47
N SER A 33 7.66 8.48 10.69
CA SER A 33 7.94 7.50 9.63
C SER A 33 6.66 6.85 9.12
N LEU A 34 5.71 6.53 10.01
CA LEU A 34 4.41 5.98 9.63
C LEU A 34 3.61 6.96 8.77
N LEU A 35 3.59 8.26 9.13
CA LEU A 35 2.95 9.29 8.34
C LEU A 35 3.61 9.48 6.97
N VAL A 36 4.95 9.43 6.90
CA VAL A 36 5.69 9.48 5.64
C VAL A 36 5.37 8.27 4.77
N LEU A 37 5.33 7.05 5.34
CA LEU A 37 4.97 5.83 4.62
C LEU A 37 3.57 5.93 4.00
N ILE A 38 2.59 6.37 4.79
CA ILE A 38 1.21 6.58 4.33
C ILE A 38 1.18 7.68 3.26
N GLY A 39 1.85 8.81 3.48
CA GLY A 39 1.89 9.92 2.54
C GLY A 39 2.49 9.55 1.19
N LEU A 40 3.64 8.86 1.18
CA LEU A 40 4.29 8.39 -0.05
C LEU A 40 3.42 7.37 -0.80
N THR A 41 2.80 6.45 -0.07
CA THR A 41 1.94 5.43 -0.70
C THR A 41 0.66 6.04 -1.25
N SER A 42 0.07 7.04 -0.56
CA SER A 42 -1.05 7.83 -1.07
C SER A 42 -0.67 8.65 -2.31
N ALA A 43 0.55 9.21 -2.35
CA ALA A 43 1.04 9.90 -3.55
C ALA A 43 1.17 8.94 -4.74
N ALA A 44 1.66 7.72 -4.52
CA ALA A 44 1.69 6.67 -5.55
C ALA A 44 0.27 6.29 -6.03
N ALA A 45 -0.70 6.20 -5.11
CA ALA A 45 -2.10 5.98 -5.46
C ALA A 45 -2.62 7.09 -6.37
N LEU A 46 -2.35 8.35 -6.02
CA LEU A 46 -2.75 9.52 -6.80
C LEU A 46 -2.16 9.49 -8.20
N VAL A 47 -0.88 9.15 -8.35
CA VAL A 47 -0.23 9.01 -9.66
C VAL A 47 -0.96 7.97 -10.52
N LEU A 48 -1.29 6.80 -9.96
CA LEU A 48 -2.03 5.76 -10.68
C LEU A 48 -3.44 6.23 -11.07
N ILE A 49 -4.12 6.95 -10.18
CA ILE A 49 -5.45 7.53 -10.47
C ILE A 49 -5.37 8.54 -11.60
N VAL A 50 -4.37 9.43 -11.60
CA VAL A 50 -4.16 10.41 -12.68
C VAL A 50 -3.90 9.68 -14.00
N ILE A 51 -3.03 8.67 -14.01
CA ILE A 51 -2.77 7.85 -15.21
C ILE A 51 -4.07 7.22 -15.71
N LEU A 52 -4.85 6.59 -14.84
CA LEU A 52 -6.14 5.99 -15.21
C LEU A 52 -7.11 7.02 -15.78
N ALA A 53 -7.18 8.21 -15.19
CA ALA A 53 -8.05 9.29 -15.65
C ALA A 53 -7.65 9.85 -17.02
N THR A 54 -6.39 9.69 -17.44
CA THR A 54 -5.94 10.10 -18.78
C THR A 54 -6.20 9.08 -19.88
N ILE A 55 -6.61 7.85 -19.54
CA ILE A 55 -6.85 6.79 -20.52
C ILE A 55 -8.27 6.95 -21.08
N GLY A 56 -8.36 7.14 -22.40
CA GLY A 56 -9.63 7.31 -23.12
C GLY A 56 -10.30 5.99 -23.51
N GLU A 57 -11.51 6.11 -24.04
CA GLU A 57 -12.28 4.98 -24.58
C GLU A 57 -11.51 4.30 -25.74
N GLY A 58 -11.50 2.96 -25.76
CA GLY A 58 -10.77 2.15 -26.73
C GLY A 58 -9.37 1.70 -26.30
N GLU A 59 -8.81 2.26 -25.21
CA GLU A 59 -7.47 1.93 -24.68
C GLU A 59 -7.51 1.11 -23.38
N GLU A 60 -8.55 0.29 -23.19
CA GLU A 60 -8.81 -0.47 -21.95
C GLU A 60 -7.64 -1.38 -21.53
N LYS A 61 -6.90 -1.91 -22.51
CA LYS A 61 -5.70 -2.72 -22.24
C LYS A 61 -4.63 -1.92 -21.50
N GLN A 62 -4.51 -0.63 -21.76
CA GLN A 62 -3.57 0.26 -21.06
C GLN A 62 -4.02 0.55 -19.63
N ALA A 63 -5.33 0.56 -19.37
CA ALA A 63 -5.88 0.77 -18.03
C ALA A 63 -5.69 -0.43 -17.10
N PHE A 64 -5.53 -1.64 -17.64
CA PHE A 64 -5.46 -2.86 -16.85
C PHE A 64 -4.30 -2.86 -15.84
N ALA A 65 -3.08 -2.53 -16.27
CA ALA A 65 -1.91 -2.53 -15.39
C ALA A 65 -2.02 -1.51 -14.24
N PRO A 66 -2.28 -0.20 -14.47
CA PRO A 66 -2.40 0.76 -13.38
C PRO A 66 -3.59 0.45 -12.47
N PHE A 67 -4.69 -0.09 -13.00
CA PHE A 67 -5.83 -0.54 -12.19
C PHE A 67 -5.45 -1.70 -11.25
N VAL A 68 -4.74 -2.71 -11.75
CA VAL A 68 -4.30 -3.85 -10.93
C VAL A 68 -3.30 -3.42 -9.87
N TRP A 69 -2.35 -2.52 -10.21
CA TRP A 69 -1.43 -1.98 -9.20
C TRP A 69 -2.13 -1.15 -8.13
N LEU A 70 -3.14 -0.36 -8.51
CA LEU A 70 -3.91 0.44 -7.56
C LEU A 70 -4.71 -0.46 -6.61
N THR A 71 -5.51 -1.38 -7.17
CA THR A 71 -6.45 -2.21 -6.41
C THR A 71 -5.80 -3.39 -5.70
N GLY A 72 -4.81 -4.02 -6.33
CA GLY A 72 -4.11 -5.17 -5.79
C GLY A 72 -2.80 -4.84 -5.07
N GLY A 73 -2.21 -3.66 -5.30
CA GLY A 73 -0.94 -3.27 -4.65
C GLY A 73 -1.14 -2.18 -3.62
N VAL A 74 -1.48 -0.99 -4.09
CA VAL A 74 -1.41 0.25 -3.29
C VAL A 74 -2.48 0.29 -2.20
N LEU A 75 -3.74 -0.01 -2.52
CA LEU A 75 -4.83 0.05 -1.55
C LEU A 75 -4.70 -1.02 -0.44
N PRO A 76 -4.42 -2.30 -0.73
CA PRO A 76 -4.22 -3.31 0.33
C PRO A 76 -3.01 -3.00 1.20
N PHE A 77 -1.92 -2.50 0.61
CA PHE A 77 -0.75 -2.05 1.35
C PHE A 77 -1.09 -0.90 2.30
N LEU A 78 -1.78 0.15 1.82
CA LEU A 78 -2.19 1.29 2.66
C LEU A 78 -3.04 0.84 3.85
N PHE A 79 -4.05 0.01 3.58
CA PHE A 79 -4.95 -0.50 4.61
C PHE A 79 -4.17 -1.22 5.73
N THR A 80 -3.30 -2.15 5.35
CA THR A 80 -2.52 -2.93 6.33
C THR A 80 -1.38 -2.14 6.96
N ALA A 81 -0.79 -1.17 6.26
CA ALA A 81 0.21 -0.28 6.84
C ALA A 81 -0.37 0.59 7.96
N VAL A 82 -1.59 1.08 7.80
CA VAL A 82 -2.30 1.80 8.87
C VAL A 82 -2.58 0.87 10.05
N MET A 83 -3.16 -0.31 9.80
CA MET A 83 -3.47 -1.28 10.86
C MET A 83 -2.22 -1.75 11.62
N GLY A 84 -1.16 -2.11 10.88
CA GLY A 84 0.13 -2.48 11.43
C GLY A 84 0.75 -1.35 12.23
N GLY A 85 0.70 -0.11 11.71
CA GLY A 85 1.18 1.08 12.39
C GLY A 85 0.49 1.36 13.72
N VAL A 86 -0.83 1.24 13.77
CA VAL A 86 -1.61 1.35 15.02
C VAL A 86 -1.19 0.27 16.01
N GLY A 87 -1.09 -0.98 15.55
CA GLY A 87 -0.60 -2.10 16.36
C GLY A 87 0.80 -1.84 16.94
N GLY A 88 1.77 -1.48 16.09
CA GLY A 88 3.14 -1.18 16.50
C GLY A 88 3.24 -0.02 17.49
N ARG A 89 2.47 1.05 17.27
CA ARG A 89 2.41 2.21 18.18
C ARG A 89 1.84 1.85 19.55
N SER A 90 0.76 1.08 19.58
CA SER A 90 0.15 0.65 20.85
C SER A 90 1.12 -0.20 21.69
N LEU A 91 1.90 -1.08 21.06
CA LEU A 91 2.93 -1.87 21.74
C LEU A 91 4.10 -1.02 22.20
N ALA A 92 4.56 -0.05 21.39
CA ALA A 92 5.62 0.88 21.80
C ALA A 92 5.20 1.65 23.06
N ALA A 93 3.99 2.23 23.06
CA ALA A 93 3.48 2.99 24.20
C ALA A 93 3.36 2.15 25.49
N ARG A 94 3.08 0.85 25.38
CA ARG A 94 3.04 -0.08 26.53
C ARG A 94 4.41 -0.54 26.99
N ALA A 95 5.39 -0.62 26.10
CA ALA A 95 6.76 -1.00 26.44
C ALA A 95 7.51 0.12 27.17
N ASP A 96 7.12 1.37 26.92
CA ASP A 96 7.68 2.57 27.54
C ASP A 96 6.95 2.98 28.85
N ALA A 97 5.89 2.26 29.24
CA ALA A 97 5.07 2.50 30.44
C ALA A 97 5.49 1.60 31.61
#